data_AF-A0A2G9T6F0-F1
#
_entry.id   AF-A0A2G9T6F0-F1
#
_cell.length_a   1.000
_cell.length_b   1.000
_cell.length_c   1.000
_cell.angle_alpha   90.00
_cell.angle_beta   90.00
_cell.angle_gamma   90.00
#
_symmetry.space_group_name_H-M   'P 1'
#
loop_
_entity.id
_entity.type
_entity.pdbx_description
1 polymer ?
#
loop_
_entity_poly.entity_id
_entity_poly.type
_entity_poly.pdbx_seq_one_letter_code
_entity_poly.pdbx_strand_id
1 'polypeptide(L)'
;MFHMICSVSDTQFPVVVKENKDGSKQPLIITPELRRSAERPAGLAVAALKTLLFRTQSTAVIEDMNQARGWTECLDRELFIGAITVLVRSLVQHRPEWVDSLARSVMEKSSHEREPMRLAAVIVSSALVK
;
A
#
# COMPACT_ATOMS: atom_id res chain seq x y z
N MET A 1 -1.11 2.90 1.04
CA MET A 1 -0.05 3.02 0.01
C MET A 1 1.30 2.50 0.53
N PHE A 2 1.88 3.08 1.58
CA PHE A 2 3.14 2.63 2.19
C PHE A 2 3.22 1.13 2.49
N HIS A 3 2.18 0.59 3.14
CA HIS A 3 2.11 -0.85 3.41
C HIS A 3 2.11 -1.70 2.14
N MET A 4 1.51 -1.23 1.04
CA MET A 4 1.54 -1.94 -0.23
C MET A 4 2.96 -2.00 -0.79
N ILE A 5 3.68 -0.88 -0.78
CA ILE A 5 5.05 -0.81 -1.28
C ILE A 5 5.97 -1.69 -0.42
N CYS A 6 5.88 -1.60 0.91
CA CYS A 6 6.64 -2.49 1.79
C CYS A 6 6.27 -3.96 1.53
N SER A 7 4.99 -4.28 1.34
CA SER A 7 4.54 -5.64 1.03
C SER A 7 5.03 -6.17 -0.32
N VAL A 8 5.19 -5.30 -1.33
CA VAL A 8 5.75 -5.66 -2.65
C VAL A 8 7.27 -5.81 -2.57
N SER A 9 7.96 -4.92 -1.86
CA SER A 9 9.42 -4.92 -1.73
C SER A 9 9.93 -6.04 -0.82
N ASP A 10 9.32 -6.23 0.35
CA ASP A 10 9.81 -7.15 1.37
C ASP A 10 9.25 -8.56 1.19
N THR A 11 8.18 -8.74 0.42
CA THR A 11 7.46 -10.01 0.17
C THR A 11 7.02 -10.78 1.43
N GLN A 12 7.23 -10.21 2.62
CA GLN A 12 6.89 -10.80 3.90
C GLN A 12 5.52 -10.31 4.35
N PHE A 13 4.71 -11.25 4.84
CA PHE A 13 3.46 -10.91 5.49
C PHE A 13 3.75 -10.16 6.80
N PRO A 14 2.88 -9.22 7.20
CA PRO A 14 3.04 -8.51 8.45
C PRO A 14 3.08 -9.49 9.63
N VAL A 15 4.22 -9.52 10.34
CA VAL A 15 4.41 -10.32 11.55
C VAL A 15 3.83 -9.54 12.73
N VAL A 16 2.72 -10.02 13.30
CA VAL A 16 2.25 -9.53 14.59
C VAL A 16 2.96 -10.34 15.66
N VAL A 17 3.73 -9.69 16.51
CA VAL A 17 4.35 -10.35 17.66
C VAL A 17 3.33 -10.33 18.79
N LYS A 18 2.82 -11.50 19.18
CA LYS A 18 1.96 -11.61 20.36
C LYS A 18 2.85 -11.95 21.55
N GLU A 19 2.80 -11.12 22.59
CA GLU A 19 3.36 -11.48 23.89
C GLU A 19 2.44 -12.53 24.53
N ASN A 20 3.01 -13.69 24.80
CA ASN A 20 2.40 -14.73 25.60
C ASN A 20 2.43 -14.32 27.08
N LYS A 21 1.58 -14.96 27.90
CA LYS A 21 1.46 -14.67 29.34
C LYS A 21 2.76 -14.90 30.13
N ASP A 22 3.70 -15.65 29.56
CA ASP A 22 5.04 -15.92 30.09
C ASP A 22 6.09 -14.88 29.63
N GLY A 23 5.68 -13.83 28.91
CA GLY A 23 6.55 -12.80 28.34
C GLY A 23 7.24 -13.22 27.03
N SER A 24 7.01 -14.43 26.53
CA SER A 24 7.59 -14.88 25.26
C SER A 24 6.89 -14.22 24.08
N LYS A 25 7.70 -13.69 23.14
CA LYS A 25 7.24 -13.08 21.90
C LYS A 25 7.24 -14.14 20.81
N GLN A 26 6.07 -14.70 20.51
CA GLN A 26 5.95 -15.59 19.35
C GLN A 26 5.44 -14.81 18.13
N PRO A 27 6.09 -14.96 16.96
CA PRO A 27 5.57 -14.41 15.72
C PRO A 27 4.24 -15.11 15.43
N LEU A 28 3.14 -14.34 15.42
CA LEU A 28 1.84 -14.85 15.00
C LEU A 28 1.84 -14.86 13.47
N ILE A 29 2.25 -16.00 12.93
CA ILE A 29 2.27 -16.30 11.51
C ILE A 29 0.81 -16.52 11.10
N ILE A 30 0.13 -15.48 10.62
CA ILE A 30 -0.91 -15.49 9.59
C ILE A 30 -1.84 -16.71 9.63
N THR A 31 -3.10 -16.54 10.00
CA THR A 31 -4.05 -17.65 9.98
C THR A 31 -4.15 -18.25 8.55
N PRO A 32 -4.34 -19.57 8.39
CA PRO A 32 -4.48 -20.22 7.08
C PRO A 32 -5.55 -19.57 6.20
N GLU A 33 -6.58 -18.97 6.80
CA GLU A 33 -7.64 -18.21 6.15
C GLU A 33 -7.09 -16.97 5.44
N LEU A 34 -6.13 -16.28 6.04
CA LEU A 34 -5.54 -15.07 5.46
C LEU A 34 -4.59 -15.39 4.30
N ARG A 35 -3.90 -16.54 4.34
CA ARG A 35 -3.16 -17.07 3.19
C ARG A 35 -4.07 -17.49 2.04
N ARG A 36 -5.25 -18.04 2.37
CA ARG A 36 -6.26 -18.41 1.36
C ARG A 36 -6.88 -17.19 0.68
N SER A 37 -7.01 -16.07 1.38
CA SER A 37 -7.61 -14.84 0.83
C SER A 37 -6.63 -13.98 0.03
N ALA A 38 -5.32 -14.12 0.22
CA ALA A 38 -4.32 -13.46 -0.60
C ALA A 38 -3.01 -14.27 -0.67
N GLU A 39 -2.61 -14.64 -1.89
CA GLU A 39 -1.36 -15.37 -2.15
C GLU A 39 -0.10 -14.59 -1.76
N ARG A 40 -0.18 -13.25 -1.76
CA ARG A 40 0.93 -12.34 -1.44
C ARG A 40 0.49 -11.22 -0.49
N PRO A 41 1.38 -10.71 0.37
CA PRO A 41 1.10 -9.56 1.26
C PRO A 41 0.62 -8.31 0.50
N ALA A 42 1.14 -8.11 -0.72
CA ALA A 42 0.72 -7.02 -1.60
C ALA A 42 -0.76 -7.11 -1.96
N GLY A 43 -1.28 -8.33 -2.15
CA GLY A 43 -2.69 -8.61 -2.41
C GLY A 43 -3.60 -8.11 -1.30
N LEU A 44 -3.20 -8.30 -0.03
CA LEU A 44 -3.96 -7.78 1.12
C LEU A 44 -4.00 -6.26 1.12
N ALA A 45 -2.87 -5.61 0.83
CA ALA A 45 -2.80 -4.15 0.79
C ALA A 45 -3.63 -3.57 -0.37
N VAL A 46 -3.59 -4.21 -1.55
CA VAL A 46 -4.43 -3.84 -2.70
C VAL A 46 -5.91 -4.03 -2.39
N ALA A 47 -6.30 -5.15 -1.77
CA ALA A 47 -7.67 -5.41 -1.37
C ALA A 47 -8.18 -4.35 -0.37
N ALA A 48 -7.38 -4.02 0.64
CA ALA A 48 -7.71 -2.98 1.61
C ALA A 48 -7.88 -1.60 0.95
N LEU A 49 -7.01 -1.24 0.00
CA LEU A 49 -7.14 -0.01 -0.79
C LEU A 49 -8.42 0.01 -1.63
N LYS A 50 -8.74 -1.10 -2.32
CA LYS A 50 -10.00 -1.22 -3.08
C LYS A 50 -11.22 -1.07 -2.17
N THR A 51 -11.22 -1.73 -1.02
CA THR A 51 -12.30 -1.61 -0.04
C THR A 51 -12.44 -0.19 0.49
N LEU A 52 -11.33 0.50 0.77
CA LEU A 52 -11.35 1.89 1.18
C LEU A 52 -12.02 2.77 0.11
N LEU A 53 -11.53 2.71 -1.12
CA LEU A 53 -12.05 3.51 -2.23
C LEU A 53 -13.53 3.21 -2.50
N PHE A 54 -13.94 1.95 -2.41
CA PHE A 54 -15.33 1.56 -2.56
C PHE A 54 -16.20 2.16 -1.46
N ARG A 55 -15.80 2.03 -0.18
CA ARG A 55 -16.54 2.56 0.97
C ARG A 55 -16.63 4.07 0.98
N THR A 56 -15.61 4.75 0.48
CA THR A 56 -15.61 6.20 0.36
C THR A 56 -16.28 6.69 -0.93
N GLN A 57 -16.83 5.80 -1.77
CA GLN A 57 -17.45 6.15 -3.05
C GLN A 57 -16.49 6.86 -4.03
N SER A 58 -15.20 6.49 -4.01
CA SER A 58 -14.18 7.00 -4.92
C SER A 58 -14.13 6.19 -6.23
N THR A 59 -15.27 6.09 -6.93
CA THR A 59 -15.41 5.20 -8.10
C THR A 59 -14.52 5.60 -9.27
N ALA A 60 -14.34 6.90 -9.53
CA ALA A 60 -13.45 7.40 -10.58
C ALA A 60 -12.01 6.89 -10.40
N VAL A 61 -11.51 6.84 -9.16
CA VAL A 61 -10.18 6.31 -8.86
C VAL A 61 -10.07 4.81 -9.14
N ILE A 62 -11.16 4.07 -8.90
CA ILE A 62 -11.22 2.64 -9.21
C ILE A 62 -11.23 2.41 -10.72
N GLU A 63 -11.94 3.26 -11.48
CA GLU A 63 -12.02 3.21 -12.93
C GLU A 63 -10.67 3.50 -13.59
N ASP A 64 -9.99 4.57 -13.20
CA ASP A 64 -8.64 4.91 -13.71
C ASP A 64 -7.66 3.75 -13.49
N MET A 65 -7.68 3.18 -12.28
CA MET A 65 -6.84 2.04 -11.93
C MET A 65 -7.21 0.78 -12.71
N ASN A 66 -8.48 0.57 -13.05
CA ASN A 66 -8.89 -0.55 -13.91
C ASN A 66 -8.42 -0.34 -15.35
N GLN A 67 -8.60 0.86 -15.91
CA GLN A 67 -8.20 1.20 -17.27
C GLN A 67 -6.69 1.04 -17.49
N ALA A 68 -5.89 1.46 -16.51
CA ALA A 68 -4.44 1.32 -16.54
C ALA A 68 -3.93 -0.06 -16.14
N ARG A 69 -4.81 -1.04 -15.87
CA ARG A 69 -4.45 -2.35 -15.25
C ARG A 69 -3.67 -2.22 -13.93
N GLY A 70 -3.74 -1.06 -13.28
CA GLY A 70 -2.94 -0.69 -12.12
C GLY A 70 -3.12 -1.65 -10.95
N TRP A 71 -4.30 -2.23 -10.73
CA TRP A 71 -4.50 -3.19 -9.64
C TRP A 71 -3.66 -4.46 -9.75
N THR A 72 -3.48 -4.97 -10.98
CA THR A 72 -2.66 -6.15 -11.24
C THR A 72 -1.19 -5.77 -11.14
N GLU A 73 -0.82 -4.63 -11.73
CA GLU A 73 0.54 -4.10 -11.70
C GLU A 73 1.01 -3.73 -10.29
N CYS A 74 0.12 -3.37 -9.37
CA CYS A 74 0.42 -3.19 -7.95
C CYS A 74 0.97 -4.46 -7.27
N LEU A 75 0.77 -5.64 -7.85
CA LEU A 75 1.27 -6.92 -7.34
C LEU A 75 2.56 -7.38 -8.02
N ASP A 76 2.98 -6.67 -9.06
CA ASP A 76 4.15 -6.97 -9.86
C ASP A 76 5.30 -6.04 -9.48
N ARG A 77 6.46 -6.59 -9.14
CA ARG A 77 7.58 -5.80 -8.62
C ARG A 77 8.17 -4.83 -9.65
N GLU A 78 8.11 -5.15 -10.93
CA GLU A 78 8.67 -4.34 -12.01
C GLU A 78 7.70 -3.22 -12.41
N LEU A 79 6.40 -3.52 -12.40
CA LEU A 79 5.36 -2.58 -12.83
C LEU A 79 4.77 -1.73 -11.68
N PHE A 80 5.04 -2.08 -10.42
CA PHE A 80 4.38 -1.44 -9.27
C PHE A 80 4.55 0.07 -9.22
N ILE A 81 5.71 0.60 -9.64
CA ILE A 81 5.99 2.04 -9.63
C ILE A 81 5.01 2.78 -10.54
N GLY A 82 4.76 2.23 -11.72
CA GLY A 82 3.78 2.75 -12.67
C GLY A 82 2.38 2.77 -12.06
N ALA A 83 1.97 1.64 -11.47
CA ALA A 83 0.66 1.50 -10.83
C ALA A 83 0.44 2.47 -9.66
N ILE A 84 1.45 2.68 -8.80
CA ILE A 84 1.38 3.67 -7.72
C ILE A 84 1.29 5.08 -8.28
N THR A 85 2.02 5.38 -9.37
CA THR A 85 1.96 6.69 -10.01
C THR A 85 0.55 6.98 -10.53
N VAL A 86 -0.10 6.01 -11.20
CA VAL A 86 -1.50 6.12 -11.64
C VAL A 86 -2.42 6.36 -10.45
N LEU A 87 -2.28 5.58 -9.38
CA LEU A 87 -3.11 5.72 -8.17
C LEU A 87 -2.98 7.11 -7.54
N VAL A 88 -1.74 7.60 -7.37
CA VAL A 88 -1.50 8.92 -6.76
C VAL A 88 -2.09 10.02 -7.63
N ARG A 89 -1.89 9.98 -8.95
CA ARG A 89 -2.44 10.99 -9.87
C ARG A 89 -3.96 10.99 -9.88
N SER A 90 -4.57 9.81 -9.91
CA SER A 90 -6.02 9.68 -9.84
C SER A 90 -6.58 10.21 -8.51
N LEU A 91 -5.87 9.97 -7.40
CA LEU A 91 -6.20 10.59 -6.10
C LEU A 91 -6.07 12.12 -6.14
N VAL A 92 -5.03 12.68 -6.75
CA VAL A 92 -4.90 14.14 -6.90
C VAL A 92 -6.05 14.72 -7.72
N GLN A 93 -6.44 14.05 -8.80
CA GLN A 93 -7.48 14.50 -9.70
C GLN A 93 -8.89 14.40 -9.11
N HIS A 94 -9.21 13.30 -8.43
CA HIS A 94 -10.56 12.98 -7.98
C HIS A 94 -10.77 13.14 -6.46
N ARG A 95 -9.69 13.25 -5.69
CA ARG A 95 -9.66 13.37 -4.22
C ARG A 95 -8.60 14.39 -3.75
N PRO A 96 -8.60 15.64 -4.28
CA PRO A 96 -7.58 16.63 -3.93
C PRO A 96 -7.52 16.91 -2.41
N GLU A 97 -8.65 16.76 -1.70
CA GLU A 97 -8.73 16.95 -0.25
C GLU A 97 -7.93 15.92 0.55
N TRP A 98 -7.52 14.79 -0.06
CA TRP A 98 -6.67 13.79 0.58
C TRP A 98 -5.18 14.06 0.38
N VAL A 99 -4.82 14.93 -0.56
CA VAL A 99 -3.42 15.14 -0.99
C VAL A 99 -2.58 15.71 0.14
N ASP A 100 -3.05 16.72 0.87
CA ASP A 100 -2.30 17.32 1.98
C ASP A 100 -2.03 16.32 3.12
N SER A 101 -3.02 15.49 3.43
CA SER A 101 -2.87 14.45 4.46
C SER A 101 -1.93 13.34 4.00
N LEU A 102 -2.01 12.97 2.72
CA LEU A 102 -1.11 12.01 2.11
C LEU A 102 0.33 12.54 2.10
N ALA A 103 0.56 13.77 1.65
CA ALA A 103 1.88 14.40 1.59
C ALA A 103 2.53 14.50 2.98
N ARG A 104 1.77 14.91 4.01
CA ARG A 104 2.28 14.90 5.40
C ARG A 104 2.67 13.51 5.86
N SER A 105 1.82 12.52 5.62
CA SER A 105 2.10 11.12 5.96
C SER A 105 3.34 10.60 5.22
N VAL A 106 3.57 11.06 3.98
CA VAL A 106 4.75 10.71 3.18
C VAL A 106 6.02 11.34 3.76
N MET A 107 5.97 12.63 4.09
CA MET A 107 7.11 13.35 4.66
C MET A 107 7.58 12.74 5.98
N GLU A 108 6.65 12.36 6.85
CA GLU A 108 6.96 11.66 8.11
C GLU A 108 7.67 10.31 7.91
N LYS A 109 7.48 9.66 6.76
CA LYS A 109 8.10 8.36 6.43
C LYS A 109 9.36 8.48 5.58
N SER A 110 9.66 9.66 5.04
CA SER A 110 10.82 9.90 4.17
C SER A 110 12.18 9.75 4.87
N SER A 111 12.21 9.87 6.20
CA SER A 111 13.39 9.69 7.05
C SER A 111 13.39 8.37 7.83
N HIS A 112 12.44 7.47 7.57
CA HIS A 112 12.26 6.25 8.35
C HIS A 112 13.46 5.29 8.22
N GLU A 113 13.93 4.66 9.30
CA GLU A 113 15.15 3.81 9.23
C GLU A 113 15.02 2.63 8.24
N ARG A 114 13.79 2.10 8.08
CA ARG A 114 13.48 1.06 7.11
C ARG A 114 13.50 1.60 5.66
N GLU A 115 14.46 1.12 4.87
CA GLU A 115 14.63 1.46 3.45
C GLU A 115 13.34 1.34 2.60
N PRO A 116 12.51 0.28 2.72
CA PRO A 116 11.27 0.18 1.94
C PRO A 116 10.29 1.32 2.20
N MET A 117 10.21 1.82 3.45
CA MET A 117 9.34 2.94 3.80
C MET A 117 9.87 4.27 3.24
N ARG A 118 11.19 4.45 3.24
CA ARG A 118 11.84 5.61 2.61
C ARG A 118 11.65 5.62 1.10
N LEU A 119 11.90 4.48 0.45
CA LEU A 119 11.71 4.31 -0.99
C LEU A 119 10.25 4.60 -1.38
N ALA A 120 9.30 4.05 -0.63
CA ALA A 120 7.87 4.34 -0.78
C ALA A 120 7.58 5.84 -0.72
N ALA A 121 8.19 6.54 0.24
CA ALA A 121 7.97 7.98 0.39
C ALA A 121 8.48 8.76 -0.82
N VAL A 122 9.68 8.42 -1.31
CA VAL A 122 10.25 9.04 -2.51
C VAL A 122 9.36 8.83 -3.74
N ILE A 123 8.88 7.60 -3.96
CA ILE A 123 8.03 7.27 -5.12
C ILE A 123 6.74 8.09 -5.08
N VAL A 124 6.06 8.11 -3.93
CA VAL A 124 4.79 8.84 -3.78
C VAL A 124 5.02 10.35 -3.93
N SER A 125 6.06 10.91 -3.31
CA SER A 125 6.43 12.31 -3.49
C SER A 125 6.71 12.64 -4.96
N SER A 126 7.43 11.77 -5.69
CA SER A 126 7.72 12.00 -7.12
C SER A 126 6.46 12.02 -7.99
N ALA A 127 5.45 11.23 -7.62
CA ALA A 127 4.17 11.17 -8.32
C ALA A 127 3.26 12.39 -8.01
N LEU A 128 3.50 13.10 -6.90
CA LEU A 128 2.77 14.31 -6.52
C LEU A 128 3.30 15.59 -7.20
N VAL A 129 4.56 15.61 -7.62
CA VAL A 129 5.25 16.83 -8.11
C VAL A 129 5.11 17.02 -9.63
N LYS A 130 4.39 16.15 -10.35
CA LYS A 130 4.23 16.22 -11.81
C LYS A 130 2.78 16.33 -12.26
#